data_AF-A0A358HZC7-F1
#
_entry.id   AF-A0A358HZC7-F1
#
_cell.length_a   1.000
_cell.length_b   1.000
_cell.length_c   1.000
_cell.angle_alpha   90.00
_cell.angle_beta   90.00
_cell.angle_gamma   90.00
#
_symmetry.space_group_name_H-M   'P 1'
#
loop_
_entity.id
_entity.type
_entity.pdbx_description
1 polymer ?
#
loop_
_entity_poly.entity_id
_entity_poly.type
_entity_poly.pdbx_seq_one_letter_code
_entity_poly.pdbx_strand_id
1 'polypeptide(L)'
;MAHIRKTGAVLVGLSLALASGTALADSSVSLRILETTDIHTHLVNYDYYRDGASDTVGLAKVATLLKTARGEAENMVLVDNGDLIQGNPLGDYMAKERGLKKGEVHPVYKAMNLLGYDAANIGNHEFNYGLDFLATSLAGADFPYVSANIFVDDGDDNAENDKPYFDPYVLLDREFVDDKGNTHKAKVGVIGFVPPQVMQWDKANLAGKVISKDIVDMAKKYVPEMRAKGADIVIAVPHSGFSTMERHGMEENATYYLSEVEGIDAILFGHAHTVFPSEDFADVKGVDLAKGTINGVAAVMPGFWGSHLGVIDLQLNVSDDGTWSVVDSLSEARPIYQREGRDVTPLVEADPDVVAAVKEEHEATIAYMREGVGTTAAPINSFFALVADDPSIQIVTNAQKWYLEKLLNGSEYDGIPILSAGAPFKAGGRGGPDYFTDIAEGKIALKNVADLYIYPNTVRAVLLNGDQVREW
;
A
#
# COMPACT_ATOMS: atom_id res chain seq x y z
N MET A 1 -60.97 -55.94 -61.79
CA MET A 1 -59.55 -56.26 -61.54
C MET A 1 -58.73 -54.98 -61.57
N ALA A 2 -58.05 -54.71 -60.45
CA ALA A 2 -56.78 -53.99 -60.27
C ALA A 2 -56.41 -52.77 -61.15
N HIS A 3 -56.32 -51.61 -60.45
CA HIS A 3 -55.33 -50.50 -60.49
C HIS A 3 -54.79 -49.96 -61.84
N ILE A 4 -54.64 -48.64 -62.05
CA ILE A 4 -53.54 -47.82 -61.51
C ILE A 4 -53.88 -46.30 -61.43
N ARG A 5 -53.76 -45.79 -60.20
CA ARG A 5 -53.19 -44.52 -59.68
C ARG A 5 -53.34 -43.19 -60.45
N LYS A 6 -54.06 -42.24 -59.83
CA LYS A 6 -53.78 -40.80 -59.92
C LYS A 6 -53.01 -40.35 -58.67
N THR A 7 -51.94 -39.61 -58.92
CA THR A 7 -51.04 -38.95 -57.96
C THR A 7 -51.75 -37.81 -57.24
N GLY A 8 -51.78 -37.86 -55.91
CA GLY A 8 -52.11 -36.73 -55.04
C GLY A 8 -50.88 -36.39 -54.20
N ALA A 9 -50.39 -35.17 -54.33
CA ALA A 9 -49.33 -34.63 -53.48
C ALA A 9 -49.89 -34.37 -52.07
N VAL A 10 -49.26 -34.93 -51.05
CA VAL A 10 -49.54 -34.63 -49.64
C VAL A 10 -48.48 -33.63 -49.19
N LEU A 11 -48.90 -32.39 -48.92
CA LEU A 11 -48.13 -31.45 -48.10
C LEU A 11 -48.18 -31.97 -46.66
N VAL A 12 -47.04 -32.44 -46.15
CA VAL A 12 -46.85 -32.65 -44.71
C VAL A 12 -46.40 -31.31 -44.13
N GLY A 13 -47.31 -30.61 -43.45
CA GLY A 13 -46.96 -29.49 -42.59
C GLY A 13 -46.23 -30.01 -41.37
N LEU A 14 -44.93 -29.74 -41.29
CA LEU A 14 -44.13 -29.99 -40.10
C LEU A 14 -44.38 -28.83 -39.13
N SER A 15 -45.22 -29.05 -38.13
CA SER A 15 -45.43 -28.14 -37.01
C SER A 15 -44.14 -28.09 -36.19
N LEU A 16 -43.31 -27.08 -36.40
CA LEU A 16 -42.21 -26.76 -35.50
C LEU A 16 -42.82 -26.25 -34.19
N ALA A 17 -42.85 -27.09 -33.17
CA ALA A 17 -43.08 -26.64 -31.80
C ALA A 17 -41.87 -25.80 -31.40
N LEU A 18 -42.01 -24.48 -31.49
CA LEU A 18 -41.14 -23.52 -30.81
C LEU A 18 -41.32 -23.74 -29.31
N ALA A 19 -40.44 -24.55 -28.72
CA ALA A 19 -40.16 -24.44 -27.31
C ALA A 19 -39.47 -23.08 -27.11
N SER A 20 -40.28 -22.08 -26.76
CA SER A 20 -39.78 -20.81 -26.21
C SER A 20 -39.18 -21.10 -24.84
N GLY A 21 -37.99 -21.69 -24.82
CA GLY A 21 -37.09 -21.53 -23.69
C GLY A 21 -36.68 -20.08 -23.66
N THR A 22 -37.30 -19.29 -22.78
CA THR A 22 -36.70 -18.03 -22.35
C THR A 22 -35.39 -18.40 -21.66
N ALA A 23 -34.28 -18.40 -22.40
CA ALA A 23 -32.99 -18.17 -21.80
C ALA A 23 -33.08 -16.74 -21.24
N LEU A 24 -33.42 -16.64 -19.97
CA LEU A 24 -33.38 -15.40 -19.22
C LEU A 24 -31.91 -14.96 -19.24
N ALA A 25 -31.69 -13.72 -19.66
CA ALA A 25 -30.39 -13.23 -20.05
C ALA A 25 -29.65 -12.70 -18.82
N ASP A 26 -28.59 -13.40 -18.43
CA ASP A 26 -27.48 -12.95 -17.59
C ASP A 26 -27.22 -11.42 -17.72
N SER A 27 -27.09 -10.73 -16.59
CA SER A 27 -26.79 -9.28 -16.54
C SER A 27 -25.30 -9.05 -16.39
N SER A 28 -24.75 -8.21 -17.25
CA SER A 28 -23.31 -7.95 -17.34
C SER A 28 -22.98 -6.62 -16.68
N VAL A 29 -22.20 -6.64 -15.60
CA VAL A 29 -21.80 -5.46 -14.82
C VAL A 29 -20.30 -5.27 -14.92
N SER A 30 -19.84 -4.09 -15.35
CA SER A 30 -18.42 -3.74 -15.30
C SER A 30 -18.15 -2.96 -14.01
N LEU A 31 -17.20 -3.44 -13.20
CA LEU A 31 -16.77 -2.81 -11.94
C LEU A 31 -15.30 -2.46 -12.01
N ARG A 32 -14.98 -1.20 -11.73
CA ARG A 32 -13.60 -0.73 -11.57
C ARG A 32 -13.21 -0.66 -10.10
N ILE A 33 -12.12 -1.30 -9.74
CA ILE A 33 -11.52 -1.23 -8.41
C ILE A 33 -10.23 -0.41 -8.54
N LEU A 34 -10.08 0.60 -7.70
CA LEU A 34 -8.96 1.51 -7.69
C LEU A 34 -8.15 1.33 -6.40
N GLU A 35 -6.83 1.38 -6.51
CA GLU A 35 -5.91 1.25 -5.39
C GLU A 35 -4.90 2.39 -5.32
N THR A 36 -4.67 2.86 -4.10
CA THR A 36 -3.38 3.44 -3.70
C THR A 36 -2.73 2.62 -2.59
N THR A 37 -1.40 2.69 -2.50
CA THR A 37 -0.63 2.05 -1.43
C THR A 37 0.65 2.84 -1.19
N ASP A 38 1.23 2.71 0.02
CA ASP A 38 2.58 3.17 0.35
C ASP A 38 2.79 4.66 -0.01
N ILE A 39 1.76 5.50 0.17
CA ILE A 39 1.83 6.93 -0.15
C ILE A 39 2.88 7.62 0.71
N HIS A 40 3.10 7.14 1.94
CA HIS A 40 4.15 7.62 2.83
C HIS A 40 4.17 9.14 2.99
N THR A 41 3.00 9.74 3.21
CA THR A 41 2.80 11.19 3.32
C THR A 41 3.23 12.03 2.09
N HIS A 42 3.50 11.42 0.93
CA HIS A 42 3.73 12.13 -0.34
C HIS A 42 2.40 12.65 -0.89
N LEU A 43 1.83 13.67 -0.24
CA LEU A 43 0.50 14.19 -0.58
C LEU A 43 0.53 15.14 -1.79
N VAL A 44 1.65 15.84 -1.98
CA VAL A 44 1.88 16.78 -3.08
C VAL A 44 3.18 16.42 -3.82
N ASN A 45 3.37 16.96 -5.01
CA ASN A 45 4.51 16.72 -5.89
C ASN A 45 5.77 17.47 -5.42
N TYR A 46 6.24 17.16 -4.22
CA TYR A 46 7.35 17.85 -3.55
C TYR A 46 8.24 16.88 -2.76
N ASP A 47 9.55 17.07 -2.89
CA ASP A 47 10.58 16.37 -2.12
C ASP A 47 11.11 17.32 -1.03
N TYR A 48 10.75 17.04 0.22
CA TYR A 48 11.15 17.84 1.38
C TYR A 48 12.64 17.74 1.72
N TYR A 49 13.31 16.66 1.31
CA TYR A 49 14.75 16.49 1.55
C TYR A 49 15.54 17.34 0.55
N ARG A 50 15.10 17.36 -0.72
CA ARG A 50 15.69 18.21 -1.76
C ARG A 50 15.18 19.66 -1.74
N ASP A 51 14.13 19.94 -0.98
CA ASP A 51 13.49 21.26 -0.90
C ASP A 51 13.05 21.78 -2.28
N GLY A 52 12.34 20.93 -3.03
CA GLY A 52 11.93 21.23 -4.39
C GLY A 52 10.79 20.37 -4.91
N ALA A 53 10.15 20.83 -5.99
CA ALA A 53 9.12 20.05 -6.68
C ALA A 53 9.69 18.74 -7.23
N SER A 54 8.88 17.68 -7.23
CA SER A 54 9.25 16.38 -7.76
C SER A 54 8.12 15.82 -8.61
N ASP A 55 8.41 15.55 -9.88
CA ASP A 55 7.39 15.06 -10.81
C ASP A 55 7.06 13.57 -10.65
N THR A 56 7.81 12.85 -9.82
CA THR A 56 7.72 11.39 -9.68
C THR A 56 6.91 10.92 -8.48
N VAL A 57 6.33 11.84 -7.70
CA VAL A 57 5.59 11.54 -6.46
C VAL A 57 4.36 12.42 -6.32
N GLY A 58 3.44 12.02 -5.44
CA GLY A 58 2.35 12.87 -4.96
C GLY A 58 0.96 12.30 -5.19
N LEU A 59 0.20 12.09 -4.11
CA LEU A 59 -1.22 11.75 -4.15
C LEU A 59 -2.03 12.79 -4.95
N ALA A 60 -1.63 14.07 -4.93
CA ALA A 60 -2.25 15.10 -5.77
C ALA A 60 -2.17 14.77 -7.28
N LYS A 61 -1.09 14.15 -7.77
CA LYS A 61 -1.01 13.73 -9.18
C LYS A 61 -1.85 12.47 -9.44
N VAL A 62 -1.84 11.53 -8.49
CA VAL A 62 -2.72 10.35 -8.54
C VAL A 62 -4.20 10.75 -8.54
N ALA A 63 -4.57 11.81 -7.82
CA ALA A 63 -5.94 12.34 -7.82
C ALA A 63 -6.42 12.75 -9.22
N THR A 64 -5.54 13.28 -10.06
CA THR A 64 -5.86 13.58 -11.47
C THR A 64 -6.15 12.28 -12.24
N LEU A 65 -5.31 11.25 -12.10
CA LEU A 65 -5.56 9.93 -12.70
C LEU A 65 -6.86 9.31 -12.20
N LEU A 66 -7.16 9.48 -10.91
CA LEU A 66 -8.35 8.97 -10.28
C LEU A 66 -9.62 9.65 -10.81
N LYS A 67 -9.60 10.98 -10.98
CA LYS A 67 -10.69 11.72 -11.63
C LYS A 67 -10.90 11.25 -13.07
N THR A 68 -9.83 10.96 -13.82
CA THR A 68 -9.93 10.36 -15.15
C THR A 68 -10.53 8.95 -15.10
N ALA A 69 -10.03 8.08 -14.23
CA ALA A 69 -10.52 6.72 -14.08
C ALA A 69 -11.99 6.65 -13.65
N ARG A 70 -12.45 7.63 -12.84
CA ARG A 70 -13.87 7.84 -12.50
C ARG A 70 -14.74 8.20 -13.70
N GLY A 71 -14.21 8.96 -14.65
CA GLY A 71 -14.94 9.31 -15.87
C GLY A 71 -15.04 8.16 -16.88
N GLU A 72 -14.28 7.08 -16.68
CA GLU A 72 -14.21 5.93 -17.58
C GLU A 72 -15.10 4.75 -17.13
N ALA A 73 -15.63 4.77 -15.90
CA ALA A 73 -16.38 3.65 -15.33
C ALA A 73 -17.64 4.15 -14.58
N GLU A 74 -18.75 3.45 -14.78
CA GLU A 74 -20.02 3.75 -14.08
C GLU A 74 -19.99 3.26 -12.62
N ASN A 75 -19.41 2.08 -12.40
CA ASN A 75 -19.32 1.46 -11.08
C ASN A 75 -17.88 1.46 -10.61
N MET A 76 -17.64 1.93 -9.37
CA MET A 76 -16.30 1.96 -8.81
C MET A 76 -16.25 1.64 -7.32
N VAL A 77 -15.07 1.17 -6.88
CA VAL A 77 -14.64 1.10 -5.48
C VAL A 77 -13.20 1.58 -5.39
N LEU A 78 -12.89 2.48 -4.47
CA LEU A 78 -11.56 3.02 -4.22
C LEU A 78 -11.06 2.61 -2.83
N VAL A 79 -9.90 1.97 -2.79
CA VAL A 79 -9.31 1.42 -1.57
C VAL A 79 -7.86 1.89 -1.43
N ASP A 80 -7.44 2.14 -0.19
CA ASP A 80 -6.02 2.33 0.13
C ASP A 80 -5.48 1.13 0.90
N ASN A 81 -4.24 0.74 0.60
CA ASN A 81 -3.61 -0.42 1.22
C ASN A 81 -2.58 -0.07 2.32
N GLY A 82 -2.66 1.11 2.93
CA GLY A 82 -1.87 1.45 4.11
C GLY A 82 -0.48 2.02 3.80
N ASP A 83 0.32 2.20 4.86
CA ASP A 83 1.59 2.93 4.86
C ASP A 83 1.44 4.40 4.43
N LEU A 84 0.55 5.10 5.13
CA LEU A 84 0.16 6.47 4.83
C LEU A 84 0.83 7.51 5.72
N ILE A 85 0.87 7.29 7.04
CA ILE A 85 1.11 8.36 8.03
C ILE A 85 2.59 8.60 8.35
N GLN A 86 3.49 7.74 7.87
CA GLN A 86 4.94 7.86 8.03
C GLN A 86 5.61 7.77 6.66
N GLY A 87 6.77 8.43 6.48
CA GLY A 87 7.70 8.11 5.38
C GLY A 87 8.37 9.31 4.72
N ASN A 88 7.82 10.52 4.88
CA ASN A 88 8.51 11.77 4.58
C ASN A 88 8.39 12.76 5.75
N PRO A 89 9.09 13.91 5.70
CA PRO A 89 9.14 14.85 6.81
C PRO A 89 7.80 15.40 7.27
N LEU A 90 6.76 15.40 6.41
CA LEU A 90 5.42 15.81 6.81
C LEU A 90 4.86 14.86 7.88
N GLY A 91 5.03 13.55 7.71
CA GLY A 91 4.60 12.57 8.71
C GLY A 91 5.30 12.74 10.04
N ASP A 92 6.62 12.90 10.03
CA ASP A 92 7.41 13.13 11.24
C ASP A 92 7.04 14.44 11.93
N TYR A 93 6.88 15.53 11.16
CA TYR A 93 6.47 16.83 11.68
C TYR A 93 5.09 16.74 12.36
N MET A 94 4.13 16.05 11.74
CA MET A 94 2.80 15.84 12.31
C MET A 94 2.82 14.98 13.58
N ALA A 95 3.66 13.95 13.63
CA ALA A 95 3.70 13.02 14.76
C ALA A 95 4.50 13.54 15.95
N LYS A 96 5.64 14.20 15.71
CA LYS A 96 6.65 14.50 16.75
C LYS A 96 6.70 15.97 17.16
N GLU A 97 6.54 16.89 16.21
CA GLU A 97 6.75 18.31 16.46
C GLU A 97 5.44 19.09 16.64
N ARG A 98 4.55 19.02 15.63
CA ARG A 98 3.23 19.65 15.71
C ARG A 98 2.30 18.88 16.64
N GLY A 99 2.33 17.55 16.54
CA GLY A 99 1.32 16.66 17.10
C GLY A 99 -0.02 16.74 16.35
N LEU A 100 -0.88 15.76 16.61
CA LEU A 100 -2.27 15.74 16.15
C LEU A 100 -3.19 15.77 17.38
N LYS A 101 -4.04 16.80 17.49
CA LYS A 101 -4.98 16.90 18.61
C LYS A 101 -6.26 16.14 18.30
N LYS A 102 -6.95 15.66 19.35
CA LYS A 102 -8.26 15.03 19.23
C LYS A 102 -9.23 15.95 18.48
N GLY A 103 -9.83 15.43 17.40
CA GLY A 103 -10.77 16.16 16.55
C GLY A 103 -10.11 16.94 15.41
N GLU A 104 -8.78 17.02 15.35
CA GLU A 104 -8.07 17.46 14.14
C GLU A 104 -7.95 16.29 13.16
N VAL A 105 -8.05 16.59 11.87
CA VAL A 105 -7.90 15.60 10.79
C VAL A 105 -6.46 15.60 10.32
N HIS A 106 -5.81 14.43 10.34
CA HIS A 106 -4.46 14.28 9.78
C HIS A 106 -4.46 14.67 8.29
N PRO A 107 -3.43 15.38 7.77
CA PRO A 107 -3.42 15.84 6.38
C PRO A 107 -3.61 14.74 5.34
N VAL A 108 -3.17 13.50 5.61
CA VAL A 108 -3.44 12.36 4.71
C VAL A 108 -4.95 12.12 4.56
N TYR A 109 -5.71 12.17 5.67
CA TYR A 109 -7.16 11.98 5.67
C TYR A 109 -7.90 13.20 5.12
N LYS A 110 -7.37 14.41 5.26
CA LYS A 110 -7.94 15.58 4.56
C LYS A 110 -7.95 15.35 3.04
N ALA A 111 -6.84 14.86 2.49
CA ALA A 111 -6.74 14.54 1.08
C ALA A 111 -7.62 13.34 0.69
N MET A 112 -7.58 12.24 1.46
CA MET A 112 -8.34 11.03 1.14
C MET A 112 -9.85 11.21 1.28
N ASN A 113 -10.34 11.92 2.30
CA ASN A 113 -11.76 12.21 2.45
C ASN A 113 -12.29 13.03 1.26
N LEU A 114 -11.51 14.02 0.79
CA LEU A 114 -11.82 14.77 -0.42
C LEU A 114 -11.90 13.88 -1.66
N LEU A 115 -11.02 12.88 -1.74
CA LEU A 115 -10.99 11.93 -2.85
C LEU A 115 -12.08 10.86 -2.74
N GLY A 116 -12.72 10.67 -1.59
CA GLY A 116 -13.82 9.72 -1.42
C GLY A 116 -13.38 8.27 -1.52
N TYR A 117 -12.46 7.86 -0.65
CA TYR A 117 -12.11 6.44 -0.44
C TYR A 117 -13.28 5.69 0.18
N ASP A 118 -13.42 4.42 -0.17
CA ASP A 118 -14.49 3.53 0.29
C ASP A 118 -14.07 2.68 1.50
N ALA A 119 -12.78 2.34 1.59
CA ALA A 119 -12.16 1.62 2.69
C ALA A 119 -10.63 1.77 2.64
N ALA A 120 -9.96 1.45 3.75
CA ALA A 120 -8.50 1.33 3.78
C ALA A 120 -8.03 0.17 4.67
N ASN A 121 -6.84 -0.35 4.38
CA ASN A 121 -6.15 -1.32 5.22
C ASN A 121 -5.10 -0.63 6.11
N ILE A 122 -4.76 -1.28 7.23
CA ILE A 122 -3.61 -0.92 8.07
C ILE A 122 -2.34 -1.54 7.47
N GLY A 123 -1.33 -0.71 7.18
CA GLY A 123 0.04 -1.11 6.88
C GLY A 123 0.94 -1.13 8.12
N ASN A 124 2.21 -1.49 7.95
CA ASN A 124 3.15 -1.56 9.08
C ASN A 124 3.52 -0.17 9.62
N HIS A 125 3.64 0.82 8.74
CA HIS A 125 4.06 2.16 9.10
C HIS A 125 2.99 2.96 9.86
N GLU A 126 1.75 2.47 9.92
CA GLU A 126 0.71 2.98 10.83
C GLU A 126 1.08 2.83 12.32
N PHE A 127 1.91 1.85 12.68
CA PHE A 127 2.25 1.57 14.09
C PHE A 127 3.45 2.36 14.62
N ASN A 128 4.19 3.05 13.75
CA ASN A 128 5.47 3.69 14.09
C ASN A 128 5.39 4.75 15.19
N TYR A 129 4.25 5.43 15.30
CA TYR A 129 4.02 6.47 16.30
C TYR A 129 3.16 6.00 17.48
N GLY A 130 2.88 4.69 17.56
CA GLY A 130 2.10 4.07 18.61
C GLY A 130 0.59 4.11 18.39
N LEU A 131 -0.11 3.19 19.09
CA LEU A 131 -1.56 2.97 18.93
C LEU A 131 -2.41 4.19 19.27
N ASP A 132 -1.96 5.07 20.18
CA ASP A 132 -2.72 6.27 20.56
C ASP A 132 -2.71 7.32 19.43
N PHE A 133 -1.55 7.54 18.80
CA PHE A 133 -1.45 8.43 17.66
C PHE A 133 -2.18 7.85 16.45
N LEU A 134 -2.06 6.55 16.22
CA LEU A 134 -2.80 5.85 15.18
C LEU A 134 -4.32 6.03 15.37
N ALA A 135 -4.86 5.73 16.54
CA ALA A 135 -6.28 5.89 16.84
C ALA A 135 -6.75 7.35 16.66
N THR A 136 -5.94 8.33 17.07
CA THR A 136 -6.24 9.75 16.88
C THR A 136 -6.24 10.14 15.41
N SER A 137 -5.32 9.59 14.62
CA SER A 137 -5.22 9.85 13.18
C SER A 137 -6.40 9.24 12.43
N LEU A 138 -6.70 7.96 12.66
CA LEU A 138 -7.79 7.24 12.01
C LEU A 138 -9.17 7.85 12.29
N ALA A 139 -9.35 8.50 13.45
CA ALA A 139 -10.60 9.16 13.79
C ALA A 139 -10.98 10.33 12.83
N GLY A 140 -10.04 10.79 12.00
CA GLY A 140 -10.28 11.78 10.96
C GLY A 140 -10.67 11.21 9.59
N ALA A 141 -10.66 9.89 9.40
CA ALA A 141 -11.04 9.26 8.14
C ALA A 141 -12.57 9.15 8.02
N ASP A 142 -13.12 9.49 6.84
CA ASP A 142 -14.56 9.36 6.54
C ASP A 142 -14.93 7.97 6.01
N PHE A 143 -13.99 7.03 6.05
CA PHE A 143 -14.09 5.67 5.54
C PHE A 143 -13.53 4.66 6.56
N PRO A 144 -14.02 3.42 6.54
CA PRO A 144 -13.59 2.39 7.50
C PRO A 144 -12.16 1.92 7.23
N TYR A 145 -11.49 1.53 8.32
CA TYR A 145 -10.22 0.84 8.31
C TYR A 145 -10.40 -0.62 8.69
N VAL A 146 -9.65 -1.52 8.03
CA VAL A 146 -9.69 -2.96 8.29
C VAL A 146 -8.31 -3.53 8.55
N SER A 147 -8.23 -4.60 9.34
CA SER A 147 -7.06 -5.48 9.47
C SER A 147 -7.46 -6.78 10.16
N ALA A 148 -7.35 -7.90 9.44
CA ALA A 148 -7.84 -9.20 9.87
C ALA A 148 -6.88 -9.99 10.76
N ASN A 149 -5.63 -9.54 10.89
CA ASN A 149 -4.59 -10.32 11.54
C ASN A 149 -3.91 -9.62 12.73
N ILE A 150 -4.51 -8.55 13.27
CA ILE A 150 -4.09 -7.93 14.54
C ILE A 150 -5.17 -8.13 15.61
N PHE A 151 -4.76 -8.67 16.75
CA PHE A 151 -5.63 -9.04 17.87
C PHE A 151 -5.16 -8.34 19.15
N VAL A 152 -6.08 -8.14 20.08
CA VAL A 152 -5.75 -7.66 21.44
C VAL A 152 -4.87 -8.70 22.13
N ASP A 153 -3.78 -8.26 22.75
CA ASP A 153 -3.00 -9.10 23.66
C ASP A 153 -3.70 -9.15 25.02
N ASP A 154 -4.38 -10.26 25.32
CA ASP A 154 -5.07 -10.47 26.60
C ASP A 154 -4.21 -11.24 27.63
N GLY A 155 -2.98 -11.59 27.26
CA GLY A 155 -1.98 -12.21 28.12
C GLY A 155 -2.20 -13.70 28.41
N ASP A 156 -3.07 -14.38 27.66
CA ASP A 156 -3.23 -15.84 27.72
C ASP A 156 -2.72 -16.56 26.44
N ASP A 157 -2.67 -17.90 26.48
CA ASP A 157 -2.20 -18.73 25.37
C ASP A 157 -3.36 -19.38 24.58
N ASN A 158 -4.58 -18.84 24.67
CA ASN A 158 -5.80 -19.43 24.13
C ASN A 158 -6.29 -18.72 22.87
N ALA A 159 -5.74 -19.07 21.71
CA ALA A 159 -6.06 -18.41 20.44
C ALA A 159 -7.56 -18.37 20.01
N GLU A 160 -8.43 -19.16 20.65
CA GLU A 160 -9.88 -19.25 20.39
C GLU A 160 -10.69 -18.09 20.97
N ASN A 161 -10.21 -17.41 22.03
CA ASN A 161 -10.90 -16.27 22.64
C ASN A 161 -10.37 -14.91 22.16
N ASP A 162 -9.25 -14.89 21.42
CA ASP A 162 -8.61 -13.70 20.90
C ASP A 162 -9.62 -12.81 20.16
N LYS A 163 -9.61 -11.53 20.52
CA LYS A 163 -10.48 -10.51 19.89
C LYS A 163 -9.69 -9.70 18.87
N PRO A 164 -10.21 -9.51 17.66
CA PRO A 164 -9.62 -8.57 16.70
C PRO A 164 -9.47 -7.18 17.33
N TYR A 165 -8.34 -6.54 17.09
CA TYR A 165 -8.09 -5.16 17.54
C TYR A 165 -8.73 -4.14 16.58
N PHE A 166 -8.66 -4.42 15.28
CA PHE A 166 -9.39 -3.71 14.23
C PHE A 166 -10.55 -4.57 13.74
N ASP A 167 -11.50 -3.97 13.03
CA ASP A 167 -12.48 -4.74 12.28
C ASP A 167 -11.75 -5.57 11.21
N PRO A 168 -11.90 -6.91 11.16
CA PRO A 168 -11.15 -7.74 10.22
C PRO A 168 -11.44 -7.39 8.76
N TYR A 169 -12.67 -7.02 8.48
CA TYR A 169 -13.19 -6.67 7.17
C TYR A 169 -14.41 -5.77 7.31
N VAL A 170 -14.82 -5.17 6.19
CA VAL A 170 -16.08 -4.42 6.07
C VAL A 170 -16.89 -4.95 4.89
N LEU A 171 -18.22 -4.91 5.01
CA LEU A 171 -19.13 -5.17 3.89
C LEU A 171 -19.76 -3.84 3.45
N LEU A 172 -19.44 -3.41 2.24
CA LEU A 172 -19.91 -2.18 1.65
C LEU A 172 -21.15 -2.46 0.82
N ASP A 173 -22.31 -1.96 1.26
CA ASP A 173 -23.53 -2.01 0.44
C ASP A 173 -23.35 -1.08 -0.78
N ARG A 174 -23.58 -1.62 -1.97
CA ARG A 174 -23.41 -0.95 -3.26
C ARG A 174 -24.60 -1.20 -4.17
N GLU A 175 -24.83 -0.24 -5.07
CA GLU A 175 -25.75 -0.37 -6.19
C GLU A 175 -24.93 -0.21 -7.46
N PHE A 176 -24.92 -1.24 -8.29
CA PHE A 176 -24.17 -1.25 -9.55
C PHE A 176 -25.11 -1.30 -10.74
N VAL A 177 -24.74 -0.60 -11.80
CA VAL A 177 -25.50 -0.50 -13.03
C VAL A 177 -24.94 -1.50 -14.06
N ASP A 178 -25.81 -2.31 -14.65
CA ASP A 178 -25.46 -3.22 -15.74
C ASP A 178 -25.40 -2.53 -17.12
N ASP A 179 -24.93 -3.26 -18.13
CA ASP A 179 -24.82 -2.79 -19.53
C ASP A 179 -26.15 -2.36 -20.17
N LYS A 180 -27.28 -2.71 -19.57
CA LYS A 180 -28.65 -2.35 -19.99
C LYS A 180 -29.22 -1.19 -19.17
N GLY A 181 -28.47 -0.66 -18.21
CA GLY A 181 -28.89 0.44 -17.33
C GLY A 181 -29.75 0.02 -16.14
N ASN A 182 -29.83 -1.29 -15.83
CA ASN A 182 -30.55 -1.77 -14.64
C ASN A 182 -29.62 -1.73 -13.43
N THR A 183 -30.19 -1.37 -12.28
CA THR A 183 -29.48 -1.33 -11.00
C THR A 183 -29.59 -2.66 -10.26
N HIS A 184 -28.47 -3.17 -9.79
CA HIS A 184 -28.33 -4.39 -9.00
C HIS A 184 -27.69 -4.06 -7.66
N LYS A 185 -28.21 -4.66 -6.57
CA LYS A 185 -27.60 -4.52 -5.25
C LYS A 185 -26.46 -5.52 -5.11
N ALA A 186 -25.34 -5.07 -4.56
CA ALA A 186 -24.19 -5.89 -4.27
C ALA A 186 -23.62 -5.54 -2.89
N LYS A 187 -22.95 -6.50 -2.25
CA LYS A 187 -22.06 -6.24 -1.12
C LYS A 187 -20.62 -6.50 -1.53
N VAL A 188 -19.80 -5.46 -1.47
CA VAL A 188 -18.36 -5.57 -1.65
C VAL A 188 -17.72 -5.77 -0.29
N GLY A 189 -17.17 -6.96 -0.05
CA GLY A 189 -16.37 -7.26 1.12
C GLY A 189 -14.93 -6.82 0.92
N VAL A 190 -14.40 -6.04 1.86
CA VAL A 190 -13.00 -5.60 1.86
C VAL A 190 -12.31 -6.13 3.11
N ILE A 191 -11.27 -6.95 2.94
CA ILE A 191 -10.51 -7.58 4.03
C ILE A 191 -9.04 -7.19 3.96
N GLY A 192 -8.48 -6.72 5.07
CA GLY A 192 -7.13 -6.18 5.13
C GLY A 192 -6.16 -7.06 5.90
N PHE A 193 -4.85 -6.95 5.63
CA PHE A 193 -3.80 -7.67 6.36
C PHE A 193 -2.53 -6.84 6.46
N VAL A 194 -1.76 -7.06 7.51
CA VAL A 194 -0.46 -6.38 7.73
C VAL A 194 0.65 -7.41 7.97
N PRO A 195 1.94 -7.15 7.67
CA PRO A 195 3.00 -8.11 7.91
C PRO A 195 3.08 -8.45 9.40
N PRO A 196 3.04 -9.73 9.79
CA PRO A 196 3.04 -10.09 11.22
C PRO A 196 4.29 -9.60 11.98
N GLN A 197 5.36 -9.29 11.24
CA GLN A 197 6.62 -8.72 11.70
C GLN A 197 6.48 -7.33 12.35
N VAL A 198 5.34 -6.64 12.24
CA VAL A 198 5.08 -5.42 13.03
C VAL A 198 5.31 -5.64 14.52
N MET A 199 5.08 -6.86 15.02
CA MET A 199 5.35 -7.21 16.43
C MET A 199 6.85 -7.18 16.79
N GLN A 200 7.73 -7.33 15.80
CA GLN A 200 9.16 -7.20 15.94
C GLN A 200 9.63 -5.77 15.67
N TRP A 201 9.21 -5.17 14.55
CA TRP A 201 9.64 -3.85 14.10
C TRP A 201 9.16 -2.74 15.04
N ASP A 202 7.89 -2.81 15.45
CA ASP A 202 7.22 -1.81 16.29
C ASP A 202 7.01 -2.32 17.72
N LYS A 203 7.85 -3.27 18.17
CA LYS A 203 7.77 -3.88 19.51
C LYS A 203 7.63 -2.85 20.63
N ALA A 204 8.35 -1.73 20.54
CA ALA A 204 8.30 -0.67 21.55
C ALA A 204 6.90 -0.03 21.69
N ASN A 205 6.13 -0.04 20.62
CA ASN A 205 4.79 0.53 20.55
C ASN A 205 3.69 -0.51 20.85
N LEU A 206 3.93 -1.79 20.51
CA LEU A 206 2.90 -2.84 20.44
C LEU A 206 2.97 -3.91 21.53
N ALA A 207 4.14 -4.18 22.11
CA ALA A 207 4.29 -5.28 23.08
C ALA A 207 3.36 -5.12 24.30
N GLY A 208 2.66 -6.19 24.66
CA GLY A 208 1.71 -6.20 25.77
C GLY A 208 0.38 -5.49 25.46
N LYS A 209 0.09 -5.17 24.20
CA LYS A 209 -1.14 -4.49 23.77
C LYS A 209 -1.85 -5.24 22.66
N VAL A 210 -1.10 -5.69 21.66
CA VAL A 210 -1.61 -6.45 20.52
C VAL A 210 -0.69 -7.60 20.17
N ILE A 211 -1.21 -8.57 19.43
CA ILE A 211 -0.49 -9.66 18.80
C ILE A 211 -0.87 -9.76 17.31
N SER A 212 -0.02 -10.37 16.50
CA SER A 212 -0.30 -10.65 15.09
C SER A 212 -0.55 -12.14 14.86
N LYS A 213 -1.36 -12.45 13.83
CA LYS A 213 -1.60 -13.80 13.32
C LYS A 213 -1.19 -13.91 11.85
N ASP A 214 -1.11 -15.14 11.36
CA ASP A 214 -0.76 -15.43 9.97
C ASP A 214 -1.81 -14.88 8.99
N ILE A 215 -1.32 -14.24 7.92
CA ILE A 215 -2.14 -13.56 6.91
C ILE A 215 -3.09 -14.55 6.21
N VAL A 216 -2.57 -15.66 5.70
CA VAL A 216 -3.33 -16.60 4.86
C VAL A 216 -4.29 -17.43 5.71
N ASP A 217 -3.90 -17.78 6.93
CA ASP A 217 -4.77 -18.50 7.85
C ASP A 217 -5.96 -17.63 8.28
N MET A 218 -5.75 -16.33 8.50
CA MET A 218 -6.85 -15.39 8.75
C MET A 218 -7.73 -15.20 7.51
N ALA A 219 -7.15 -15.17 6.30
CA ALA A 219 -7.95 -15.14 5.07
C ALA A 219 -8.85 -16.38 4.93
N LYS A 220 -8.31 -17.58 5.15
CA LYS A 220 -9.06 -18.85 5.14
C LYS A 220 -10.18 -18.89 6.18
N LYS A 221 -10.05 -18.15 7.29
CA LYS A 221 -11.09 -17.99 8.30
C LYS A 221 -12.18 -16.99 7.86
N TYR A 222 -11.77 -15.77 7.50
CA TYR A 222 -12.70 -14.66 7.35
C TYR A 222 -13.34 -14.55 5.96
N VAL A 223 -12.69 -15.03 4.89
CA VAL A 223 -13.30 -15.00 3.54
C VAL A 223 -14.59 -15.84 3.48
N PRO A 224 -14.63 -17.10 3.97
CA PRO A 224 -15.89 -17.84 4.06
C PRO A 224 -16.94 -17.16 4.95
N GLU A 225 -16.53 -16.51 6.05
CA GLU A 225 -17.44 -15.75 6.92
C GLU A 225 -18.05 -14.55 6.20
N MET A 226 -17.26 -13.80 5.43
CA MET A 226 -17.73 -12.68 4.61
C MET A 226 -18.74 -13.15 3.56
N ARG A 227 -18.43 -14.22 2.83
CA ARG A 227 -19.35 -14.84 1.86
C ARG A 227 -20.65 -15.29 2.52
N ALA A 228 -20.58 -15.94 3.68
CA ALA A 228 -21.77 -16.34 4.44
C ALA A 228 -22.62 -15.16 4.94
N LYS A 229 -22.01 -13.99 5.16
CA LYS A 229 -22.70 -12.72 5.47
C LYS A 229 -23.19 -11.96 4.23
N GLY A 230 -23.04 -12.55 3.05
CA GLY A 230 -23.59 -12.07 1.79
C GLY A 230 -22.64 -11.20 0.98
N ALA A 231 -21.31 -11.32 1.15
CA ALA A 231 -20.36 -10.67 0.24
C ALA A 231 -20.46 -11.28 -1.17
N ASP A 232 -20.84 -10.44 -2.14
CA ASP A 232 -20.96 -10.79 -3.54
C ASP A 232 -19.62 -10.69 -4.26
N ILE A 233 -18.80 -9.73 -3.86
CA ILE A 233 -17.42 -9.53 -4.32
C ILE A 233 -16.52 -9.44 -3.09
N VAL A 234 -15.37 -10.11 -3.09
CA VAL A 234 -14.38 -10.04 -2.00
C VAL A 234 -13.05 -9.52 -2.54
N ILE A 235 -12.63 -8.38 -1.99
CA ILE A 235 -11.37 -7.71 -2.28
C ILE A 235 -10.45 -7.94 -1.07
N ALA A 236 -9.35 -8.64 -1.28
CA ALA A 236 -8.28 -8.73 -0.29
C ALA A 236 -7.31 -7.57 -0.50
N VAL A 237 -6.94 -6.92 0.60
CA VAL A 237 -6.12 -5.70 0.60
C VAL A 237 -4.92 -5.95 1.51
N PRO A 238 -4.00 -6.86 1.15
CA PRO A 238 -2.89 -7.20 2.02
C PRO A 238 -1.77 -6.15 1.85
N HIS A 239 -1.39 -5.50 2.94
CA HIS A 239 -0.16 -4.73 3.01
C HIS A 239 1.02 -5.72 3.10
N SER A 240 1.30 -6.39 1.99
CA SER A 240 2.22 -7.51 1.90
C SER A 240 2.73 -7.62 0.48
N GLY A 241 4.01 -7.91 0.32
CA GLY A 241 4.59 -8.12 -0.99
C GLY A 241 4.31 -9.51 -1.56
N PHE A 242 4.98 -9.77 -2.68
CA PHE A 242 4.84 -10.99 -3.46
C PHE A 242 6.01 -11.95 -3.17
N SER A 243 5.69 -13.21 -2.84
CA SER A 243 6.68 -14.28 -2.69
C SER A 243 6.08 -15.64 -3.04
N THR A 244 6.85 -16.47 -3.74
CA THR A 244 6.54 -17.87 -4.04
C THR A 244 7.36 -18.85 -3.18
N MET A 245 8.12 -18.34 -2.21
CA MET A 245 8.86 -19.17 -1.27
C MET A 245 7.91 -19.96 -0.37
N GLU A 246 8.22 -21.23 -0.15
CA GLU A 246 7.42 -22.15 0.67
C GLU A 246 7.01 -21.52 2.00
N ARG A 247 5.71 -21.68 2.34
CA ARG A 247 5.14 -21.13 3.57
C ARG A 247 5.55 -21.92 4.81
N HIS A 248 5.86 -21.19 5.86
CA HIS A 248 6.14 -21.66 7.22
C HIS A 248 5.28 -20.97 8.28
N GLY A 249 4.33 -20.12 7.88
CA GLY A 249 3.49 -19.29 8.72
C GLY A 249 4.17 -17.97 9.06
N MET A 250 3.33 -16.94 9.28
CA MET A 250 3.74 -15.57 9.63
C MET A 250 4.58 -14.89 8.54
N GLU A 251 4.36 -15.22 7.27
CA GLU A 251 5.08 -14.57 6.17
C GLU A 251 4.83 -13.06 6.10
N GLU A 252 5.88 -12.28 5.84
CA GLU A 252 5.78 -10.86 5.48
C GLU A 252 5.12 -10.68 4.11
N ASN A 253 5.53 -11.51 3.15
CA ASN A 253 5.15 -11.44 1.74
C ASN A 253 4.31 -12.67 1.37
N ALA A 254 2.99 -12.56 1.52
CA ALA A 254 2.03 -13.65 1.42
C ALA A 254 1.07 -13.55 0.21
N THR A 255 1.19 -12.52 -0.63
CA THR A 255 0.20 -12.18 -1.67
C THR A 255 -0.05 -13.32 -2.67
N TYR A 256 1.00 -14.05 -3.09
CA TYR A 256 0.85 -15.21 -3.98
C TYR A 256 -0.09 -16.27 -3.40
N TYR A 257 0.02 -16.52 -2.10
CA TYR A 257 -0.76 -17.55 -1.41
C TYR A 257 -2.17 -17.09 -1.03
N LEU A 258 -2.37 -15.79 -0.86
CA LEU A 258 -3.70 -15.22 -0.76
C LEU A 258 -4.49 -15.46 -2.04
N SER A 259 -3.85 -15.42 -3.21
CA SER A 259 -4.53 -15.70 -4.47
C SER A 259 -4.94 -17.17 -4.66
N GLU A 260 -4.46 -18.08 -3.80
CA GLU A 260 -4.91 -19.47 -3.73
C GLU A 260 -6.11 -19.67 -2.76
N VAL A 261 -6.51 -18.64 -2.01
CA VAL A 261 -7.66 -18.72 -1.09
C VAL A 261 -8.96 -18.57 -1.88
N GLU A 262 -9.77 -19.63 -1.85
CA GLU A 262 -11.06 -19.65 -2.53
C GLU A 262 -11.99 -18.54 -2.04
N GLY A 263 -12.63 -17.86 -2.99
CA GLY A 263 -13.62 -16.81 -2.72
C GLY A 263 -13.04 -15.40 -2.67
N ILE A 264 -11.75 -15.19 -2.95
CA ILE A 264 -11.17 -13.86 -3.22
C ILE A 264 -11.27 -13.56 -4.72
N ASP A 265 -11.83 -12.40 -5.09
CA ASP A 265 -12.03 -11.99 -6.48
C ASP A 265 -10.97 -11.03 -6.99
N ALA A 266 -10.40 -10.22 -6.09
CA ALA A 266 -9.37 -9.24 -6.41
C ALA A 266 -8.39 -9.07 -5.24
N ILE A 267 -7.13 -8.75 -5.56
CA ILE A 267 -6.06 -8.48 -4.60
C ILE A 267 -5.42 -7.12 -4.88
N LEU A 268 -5.52 -6.21 -3.92
CA LEU A 268 -4.90 -4.89 -3.93
C LEU A 268 -3.73 -4.92 -2.94
N PHE A 269 -2.49 -5.09 -3.43
CA PHE A 269 -1.34 -5.37 -2.56
C PHE A 269 -0.24 -4.30 -2.64
N GLY A 270 0.63 -4.27 -1.62
CA GLY A 270 1.55 -3.16 -1.35
C GLY A 270 2.82 -3.62 -0.64
N HIS A 271 3.39 -2.78 0.23
CA HIS A 271 4.56 -3.07 1.10
C HIS A 271 5.91 -3.18 0.38
N ALA A 272 5.95 -3.90 -0.74
CA ALA A 272 7.20 -4.17 -1.45
C ALA A 272 7.67 -3.02 -2.36
N HIS A 273 6.88 -1.95 -2.51
CA HIS A 273 7.19 -0.77 -3.32
C HIS A 273 7.52 -1.08 -4.79
N THR A 274 6.98 -2.17 -5.33
CA THR A 274 7.18 -2.56 -6.74
C THR A 274 5.89 -2.34 -7.53
N VAL A 275 5.95 -2.48 -8.86
CA VAL A 275 4.77 -2.30 -9.71
C VAL A 275 4.31 -3.66 -10.22
N PHE A 276 3.05 -4.02 -9.99
CA PHE A 276 2.42 -5.19 -10.58
C PHE A 276 1.12 -4.77 -11.29
N PRO A 277 0.85 -5.30 -12.52
CA PRO A 277 1.71 -6.16 -13.32
C PRO A 277 2.93 -5.42 -13.90
N SER A 278 4.06 -6.13 -14.03
CA SER A 278 5.26 -5.64 -14.72
C SER A 278 6.18 -6.79 -15.16
N GLU A 279 7.14 -6.50 -16.03
CA GLU A 279 8.13 -7.46 -16.52
C GLU A 279 8.99 -8.08 -15.39
N ASP A 280 9.08 -7.45 -14.22
CA ASP A 280 9.79 -8.01 -13.06
C ASP A 280 9.16 -9.31 -12.54
N PHE A 281 7.90 -9.57 -12.92
CA PHE A 281 7.14 -10.77 -12.57
C PHE A 281 6.97 -11.74 -13.76
N ALA A 282 7.73 -11.53 -14.85
CA ALA A 282 7.73 -12.43 -16.00
C ALA A 282 8.18 -13.84 -15.59
N ASP A 283 7.63 -14.85 -16.26
CA ASP A 283 7.93 -16.27 -16.05
C ASP A 283 7.63 -16.83 -14.64
N VAL A 284 7.00 -16.05 -13.77
CA VAL A 284 6.54 -16.55 -12.47
C VAL A 284 5.30 -17.43 -12.67
N LYS A 285 5.34 -18.67 -12.17
CA LYS A 285 4.24 -19.61 -12.28
C LYS A 285 2.96 -19.03 -11.68
N GLY A 286 1.87 -19.05 -12.45
CA GLY A 286 0.57 -18.56 -12.02
C GLY A 286 0.35 -17.07 -12.27
N VAL A 287 1.38 -16.31 -12.66
CA VAL A 287 1.24 -14.92 -13.08
C VAL A 287 0.88 -14.85 -14.56
N ASP A 288 -0.17 -14.11 -14.89
CA ASP A 288 -0.49 -13.69 -16.26
C ASP A 288 -0.33 -12.17 -16.34
N LEU A 289 0.75 -11.69 -16.97
CA LEU A 289 1.04 -10.26 -17.11
C LEU A 289 0.11 -9.55 -18.10
N ALA A 290 -0.43 -10.26 -19.10
CA ALA A 290 -1.33 -9.66 -20.07
C ALA A 290 -2.70 -9.36 -19.47
N LYS A 291 -3.11 -10.15 -18.48
CA LYS A 291 -4.33 -9.95 -17.71
C LYS A 291 -4.11 -9.24 -16.37
N GLY A 292 -2.89 -9.25 -15.84
CA GLY A 292 -2.59 -8.76 -14.49
C GLY A 292 -3.25 -9.63 -13.42
N THR A 293 -3.02 -10.94 -13.46
CA THR A 293 -3.59 -11.89 -12.49
C THR A 293 -2.52 -12.74 -11.81
N ILE A 294 -2.81 -13.23 -10.60
CA ILE A 294 -2.00 -14.19 -9.85
C ILE A 294 -2.88 -15.40 -9.52
N ASN A 295 -2.51 -16.57 -10.02
CA ASN A 295 -3.31 -17.80 -9.99
C ASN A 295 -4.76 -17.60 -10.50
N GLY A 296 -4.94 -16.71 -11.48
CA GLY A 296 -6.25 -16.38 -12.07
C GLY A 296 -7.08 -15.35 -11.30
N VAL A 297 -6.61 -14.88 -10.14
CA VAL A 297 -7.25 -13.79 -9.38
C VAL A 297 -6.66 -12.45 -9.84
N ALA A 298 -7.51 -11.47 -10.11
CA ALA A 298 -7.08 -10.13 -10.50
C ALA A 298 -6.23 -9.49 -9.40
N ALA A 299 -5.09 -8.89 -9.75
CA ALA A 299 -4.22 -8.29 -8.75
C ALA A 299 -3.50 -7.05 -9.29
N VAL A 300 -3.24 -6.07 -8.42
CA VAL A 300 -2.46 -4.88 -8.74
C VAL A 300 -1.64 -4.43 -7.54
N MET A 301 -0.50 -3.80 -7.81
CA MET A 301 0.33 -3.12 -6.81
C MET A 301 0.90 -1.85 -7.46
N PRO A 302 0.44 -0.65 -7.09
CA PRO A 302 0.77 0.58 -7.80
C PRO A 302 2.02 1.30 -7.25
N GLY A 303 3.13 0.57 -7.08
CA GLY A 303 4.39 1.16 -6.64
C GLY A 303 4.29 1.74 -5.24
N PHE A 304 4.70 3.00 -5.10
CA PHE A 304 4.77 3.72 -3.82
C PHE A 304 4.80 5.24 -4.05
N TRP A 305 4.64 6.03 -2.98
CA TRP A 305 4.75 7.51 -2.96
C TRP A 305 3.81 8.26 -3.89
N GLY A 306 2.71 7.61 -4.30
CA GLY A 306 1.81 8.13 -5.32
C GLY A 306 2.44 8.18 -6.71
N SER A 307 3.30 7.22 -7.05
CA SER A 307 3.88 7.10 -8.40
C SER A 307 2.92 6.51 -9.42
N HIS A 308 1.96 5.68 -8.99
CA HIS A 308 0.96 5.07 -9.86
C HIS A 308 -0.42 5.05 -9.18
N LEU A 309 -1.46 4.86 -10.00
CA LEU A 309 -2.80 4.44 -9.58
C LEU A 309 -3.00 2.98 -9.97
N GLY A 310 -3.41 2.12 -9.03
CA GLY A 310 -3.78 0.74 -9.33
C GLY A 310 -5.20 0.69 -9.88
N VAL A 311 -5.41 -0.07 -10.95
CA VAL A 311 -6.72 -0.24 -11.58
C VAL A 311 -6.95 -1.72 -11.86
N ILE A 312 -8.06 -2.25 -11.36
CA ILE A 312 -8.60 -3.57 -11.73
C ILE A 312 -9.99 -3.35 -12.32
N ASP A 313 -10.18 -3.79 -13.55
CA ASP A 313 -11.50 -3.88 -14.17
C ASP A 313 -11.99 -5.32 -14.07
N LEU A 314 -13.11 -5.54 -13.37
CA LEU A 314 -13.81 -6.82 -13.31
C LEU A 314 -15.03 -6.77 -14.22
N GLN A 315 -15.17 -7.79 -15.07
CA GLN A 315 -16.41 -8.08 -15.75
C GLN A 315 -17.19 -9.11 -14.93
N LEU A 316 -18.35 -8.71 -14.43
CA LEU A 316 -19.18 -9.51 -13.55
C LEU A 316 -20.43 -10.00 -14.28
N ASN A 317 -20.86 -11.21 -13.95
CA ASN A 317 -22.18 -11.73 -14.28
C ASN A 317 -23.06 -11.74 -13.03
N VAL A 318 -24.30 -11.28 -13.19
CA VAL A 318 -25.37 -11.44 -12.20
C VAL A 318 -26.39 -12.42 -12.78
N SER A 319 -26.45 -13.60 -12.17
CA SER A 319 -27.42 -14.64 -12.52
C SER A 319 -28.83 -14.30 -12.04
N ASP A 320 -29.84 -14.97 -12.60
CA ASP A 320 -31.25 -14.75 -12.27
C ASP A 320 -31.59 -14.91 -10.77
N ASP A 321 -30.84 -15.74 -10.06
CA ASP A 321 -30.99 -15.95 -8.62
C ASP A 321 -30.27 -14.89 -7.76
N GLY A 322 -29.66 -13.90 -8.40
CA GLY A 322 -28.90 -12.82 -7.77
C GLY A 322 -27.44 -13.17 -7.46
N THR A 323 -26.95 -14.33 -7.91
CA THR A 323 -25.55 -14.73 -7.68
C THR A 323 -24.61 -13.93 -8.56
N TRP A 324 -23.58 -13.34 -7.94
CA TRP A 324 -22.50 -12.64 -8.62
C TRP A 324 -21.33 -13.57 -8.92
N SER A 325 -20.69 -13.39 -10.07
CA SER A 325 -19.47 -14.11 -10.43
C SER A 325 -18.57 -13.28 -11.33
N VAL A 326 -17.26 -13.44 -11.20
CA VAL A 326 -16.27 -12.83 -12.10
C VAL A 326 -16.18 -13.65 -13.37
N VAL A 327 -16.38 -13.00 -14.51
CA VAL A 327 -16.30 -13.59 -15.86
C VAL A 327 -14.94 -13.34 -16.50
N ASP A 328 -14.43 -12.12 -16.35
CA ASP A 328 -13.13 -11.71 -16.87
C ASP A 328 -12.56 -10.59 -15.99
N SER A 329 -11.25 -10.37 -16.09
CA SER A 329 -10.58 -9.26 -15.42
C SER A 329 -9.41 -8.71 -16.22
N LEU A 330 -9.06 -7.46 -15.93
CA LEU A 330 -7.84 -6.83 -16.41
C LEU A 330 -7.29 -5.89 -15.32
N SER A 331 -6.02 -6.05 -14.99
CA SER A 331 -5.34 -5.17 -14.03
C SER A 331 -4.22 -4.39 -14.69
N GLU A 332 -4.07 -3.12 -14.31
CA GLU A 332 -2.99 -2.24 -14.75
C GLU A 332 -2.57 -1.27 -13.65
N ALA A 333 -1.33 -0.80 -13.69
CA ALA A 333 -0.84 0.30 -12.85
C ALA A 333 -0.57 1.53 -13.74
N ARG A 334 -1.32 2.60 -13.54
CA ARG A 334 -1.22 3.83 -14.35
C ARG A 334 -0.20 4.79 -13.76
N PRO A 335 0.93 5.08 -14.44
CA PRO A 335 1.96 5.95 -13.90
C PRO A 335 1.59 7.44 -13.96
N ILE A 336 2.09 8.24 -13.02
CA ILE A 336 1.98 9.72 -13.08
C ILE A 336 3.11 10.36 -13.90
N TYR A 337 4.15 9.60 -14.25
CA TYR A 337 5.33 10.06 -15.00
C TYR A 337 5.91 8.92 -15.84
N GLN A 338 6.66 9.27 -16.88
CA GLN A 338 7.49 8.34 -17.64
C GLN A 338 8.97 8.68 -17.42
N ARG A 339 9.82 7.66 -17.36
CA ARG A 339 11.28 7.83 -17.29
C ARG A 339 11.96 7.22 -18.51
N GLU A 340 12.77 8.02 -19.20
CA GLU A 340 13.62 7.58 -20.30
C GLU A 340 15.09 7.87 -19.93
N GLY A 341 15.79 6.86 -19.42
CA GLY A 341 17.11 7.05 -18.83
C GLY A 341 17.06 7.96 -17.60
N ARG A 342 17.59 9.19 -17.72
CA ARG A 342 17.58 10.19 -16.64
C ARG A 342 16.44 11.19 -16.76
N ASP A 343 15.81 11.28 -17.91
CA ASP A 343 14.77 12.27 -18.17
C ASP A 343 13.44 11.77 -17.58
N VAL A 344 12.79 12.64 -16.82
CA VAL A 344 11.46 12.42 -16.23
C VAL A 344 10.49 13.32 -16.95
N THR A 345 9.45 12.73 -17.54
CA THR A 345 8.33 13.45 -18.16
C THR A 345 7.08 13.24 -17.32
N PRO A 346 6.49 14.29 -16.72
CA PRO A 346 5.21 14.15 -16.04
C PRO A 346 4.11 13.80 -17.05
N LEU A 347 3.23 12.87 -16.70
CA LEU A 347 2.08 12.46 -17.53
C LEU A 347 0.79 13.15 -17.08
N VAL A 348 0.77 13.64 -15.83
CA VAL A 348 -0.36 14.36 -15.24
C VAL A 348 0.12 15.52 -14.36
N GLU A 349 -0.75 16.52 -14.25
CA GLU A 349 -0.60 17.63 -13.32
C GLU A 349 -1.15 17.27 -11.94
N ALA A 350 -0.68 17.98 -10.91
CA ALA A 350 -1.19 17.84 -9.56
C ALA A 350 -2.61 18.43 -9.45
N ASP A 351 -3.51 17.69 -8.80
CA ASP A 351 -4.87 18.13 -8.55
C ASP A 351 -4.89 19.35 -7.60
N PRO A 352 -5.48 20.48 -8.02
CA PRO A 352 -5.43 21.71 -7.24
C PRO A 352 -6.24 21.63 -5.94
N ASP A 353 -7.28 20.79 -5.87
CA ASP A 353 -8.12 20.68 -4.67
C ASP A 353 -7.36 19.92 -3.57
N VAL A 354 -6.64 18.85 -3.95
CA VAL A 354 -5.77 18.11 -3.01
C VAL A 354 -4.63 19.00 -2.50
N VAL A 355 -3.97 19.75 -3.40
CA VAL A 355 -2.89 20.67 -3.01
C VAL A 355 -3.42 21.74 -2.04
N ALA A 356 -4.61 22.30 -2.32
CA ALA A 356 -5.23 23.29 -1.46
C ALA A 356 -5.61 22.72 -0.08
N ALA A 357 -6.12 21.48 -0.03
CA ALA A 357 -6.57 20.83 1.20
C ALA A 357 -5.46 20.60 2.24
N VAL A 358 -4.21 20.43 1.78
CA VAL A 358 -3.04 20.11 2.63
C VAL A 358 -1.99 21.23 2.66
N LYS A 359 -2.33 22.41 2.09
CA LYS A 359 -1.41 23.53 1.91
C LYS A 359 -0.76 24.00 3.20
N GLU A 360 -1.53 24.09 4.29
CA GLU A 360 -1.04 24.58 5.58
C GLU A 360 0.03 23.64 6.16
N GLU A 361 -0.25 22.34 6.21
CA GLU A 361 0.71 21.34 6.69
C GLU A 361 1.94 21.24 5.77
N HIS A 362 1.75 21.37 4.47
CA HIS A 362 2.84 21.38 3.50
C HIS A 362 3.79 22.57 3.72
N GLU A 363 3.26 23.80 3.80
CA GLU A 363 4.05 25.02 4.03
C GLU A 363 4.74 25.01 5.40
N ALA A 364 4.05 24.51 6.43
CA ALA A 364 4.64 24.37 7.77
C ALA A 364 5.78 23.34 7.78
N THR A 365 5.64 22.22 7.07
CA THR A 365 6.70 21.21 6.93
C THR A 365 7.92 21.78 6.20
N ILE A 366 7.72 22.57 5.13
CA ILE A 366 8.82 23.26 4.44
C ILE A 366 9.55 24.20 5.40
N ALA A 367 8.81 24.98 6.20
CA ALA A 367 9.39 25.91 7.16
C ALA A 367 10.24 25.15 8.20
N TYR A 368 9.69 24.07 8.77
CA TYR A 368 10.38 23.19 9.70
C TYR A 368 11.67 22.60 9.09
N MET A 369 11.61 22.08 7.87
CA MET A 369 12.76 21.48 7.20
C MET A 369 13.87 22.49 6.85
N ARG A 370 13.53 23.78 6.75
CA ARG A 370 14.47 24.88 6.52
C ARG A 370 15.06 25.46 7.82
N GLU A 371 14.66 24.98 8.99
CA GLU A 371 15.24 25.43 10.25
C GLU A 371 16.74 25.14 10.31
N GLY A 372 17.51 26.16 10.71
CA GLY A 372 18.96 26.09 10.72
C GLY A 372 19.48 25.23 11.87
N VAL A 373 20.29 24.23 11.53
CA VAL A 373 20.96 23.33 12.48
C VAL A 373 22.40 23.79 12.73
N GLY A 374 23.09 24.27 11.71
CA GLY A 374 24.50 24.68 11.83
C GLY A 374 25.13 25.13 10.52
N THR A 375 26.44 24.93 10.40
CA THR A 375 27.22 25.25 9.18
C THR A 375 28.30 24.20 8.95
N THR A 376 28.59 23.89 7.68
CA THR A 376 29.77 23.13 7.26
C THR A 376 30.72 24.02 6.45
N ALA A 377 32.02 23.78 6.61
CA ALA A 377 33.10 24.46 5.89
C ALA A 377 33.56 23.70 4.62
N ALA A 378 32.92 22.56 4.32
CA ALA A 378 33.19 21.75 3.13
C ALA A 378 31.90 21.06 2.66
N PRO A 379 31.79 20.71 1.37
CA PRO A 379 30.66 19.93 0.88
C PRO A 379 30.66 18.52 1.49
N ILE A 380 29.47 17.95 1.66
CA ILE A 380 29.25 16.58 2.14
C ILE A 380 28.45 15.85 1.07
N ASN A 381 29.06 14.84 0.44
CA ASN A 381 28.41 14.02 -0.58
C ASN A 381 28.70 12.54 -0.32
N SER A 382 27.92 11.67 -0.95
CA SER A 382 27.99 10.21 -0.79
C SER A 382 28.38 9.47 -2.07
N PHE A 383 28.93 10.17 -3.07
CA PHE A 383 29.15 9.63 -4.42
C PHE A 383 30.02 8.37 -4.45
N PHE A 384 30.94 8.23 -3.49
CA PHE A 384 31.88 7.11 -3.40
C PHE A 384 31.73 6.32 -2.09
N ALA A 385 30.65 6.54 -1.33
CA ALA A 385 30.46 5.96 0.00
C ALA A 385 30.39 4.42 0.04
N LEU A 386 30.18 3.76 -1.11
CA LEU A 386 30.20 2.30 -1.23
C LEU A 386 31.60 1.71 -1.46
N VAL A 387 32.60 2.52 -1.82
CA VAL A 387 33.92 2.05 -2.27
C VAL A 387 35.10 2.77 -1.61
N ALA A 388 34.85 3.81 -0.80
CA ALA A 388 35.87 4.57 -0.09
C ALA A 388 35.31 5.16 1.21
N ASP A 389 36.22 5.56 2.10
CA ASP A 389 35.88 6.36 3.29
C ASP A 389 35.22 7.68 2.86
N ASP A 390 34.07 8.00 3.45
CA ASP A 390 33.21 9.07 2.95
C ASP A 390 32.69 9.99 4.09
N PRO A 391 32.83 11.33 3.96
CA PRO A 391 32.39 12.28 4.97
C PRO A 391 30.91 12.20 5.34
N SER A 392 30.04 11.79 4.42
CA SER A 392 28.60 11.65 4.66
C SER A 392 28.29 10.58 5.71
N ILE A 393 29.12 9.53 5.79
CA ILE A 393 28.97 8.45 6.77
C ILE A 393 29.76 8.74 8.03
N GLN A 394 30.93 9.38 7.88
CA GLN A 394 31.78 9.74 9.02
C GLN A 394 31.07 10.70 9.98
N ILE A 395 30.30 11.68 9.47
CA ILE A 395 29.58 12.62 10.35
C ILE A 395 28.49 11.91 11.18
N VAL A 396 27.77 10.97 10.59
CA VAL A 396 26.74 10.17 11.26
C VAL A 396 27.36 9.30 12.34
N THR A 397 28.41 8.55 12.00
CA THR A 397 29.10 7.65 12.94
C THR A 397 29.80 8.41 14.06
N ASN A 398 30.33 9.60 13.80
CA ASN A 398 30.85 10.49 14.83
C ASN A 398 29.75 10.98 15.78
N ALA A 399 28.58 11.35 15.26
CA ALA A 399 27.45 11.81 16.07
C ALA A 399 26.91 10.68 16.97
N GLN A 400 26.76 9.47 16.43
CA GLN A 400 26.38 8.26 17.17
C GLN A 400 27.38 7.98 18.31
N LYS A 401 28.68 7.96 17.99
CA LYS A 401 29.74 7.75 18.97
C LYS A 401 29.72 8.81 20.07
N TRP A 402 29.69 10.08 19.71
CA TRP A 402 29.63 11.20 20.66
C TRP A 402 28.42 11.11 21.59
N TYR A 403 27.25 10.74 21.05
CA TYR A 403 26.03 10.58 21.85
C TYR A 403 26.16 9.44 22.85
N LEU A 404 26.67 8.28 22.42
CA LEU A 404 26.89 7.13 23.30
C LEU A 404 27.99 7.38 24.34
N GLU A 405 29.11 8.01 23.99
CA GLU A 405 30.17 8.37 24.95
C GLU A 405 29.61 9.23 26.09
N LYS A 406 28.71 10.17 25.78
CA LYS A 406 28.03 10.97 26.79
C LYS A 406 27.07 10.16 27.65
N LEU A 407 26.30 9.25 27.03
CA LEU A 407 25.31 8.44 27.73
C LEU A 407 25.97 7.42 28.68
N LEU A 408 27.13 6.87 28.27
CA LEU A 408 27.85 5.84 29.03
C LEU A 408 28.78 6.41 30.09
N ASN A 409 29.11 7.70 30.04
CA ASN A 409 29.95 8.35 31.04
C ASN A 409 29.37 8.17 32.46
N GLY A 410 30.18 7.66 33.39
CA GLY A 410 29.75 7.36 34.76
C GLY A 410 28.84 6.14 34.92
N SER A 411 28.55 5.41 33.85
CA SER A 411 27.85 4.11 33.90
C SER A 411 28.82 2.95 34.17
N GLU A 412 28.30 1.73 34.32
CA GLU A 412 29.13 0.51 34.41
C GLU A 412 29.92 0.21 33.13
N TYR A 413 29.55 0.85 32.01
CA TYR A 413 30.21 0.71 30.70
C TYR A 413 31.19 1.86 30.41
N ASP A 414 31.44 2.75 31.37
CA ASP A 414 32.36 3.87 31.18
C ASP A 414 33.78 3.38 30.86
N GLY A 415 34.44 4.10 29.94
CA GLY A 415 35.78 3.75 29.45
C GLY A 415 35.84 2.58 28.45
N ILE A 416 34.72 1.93 28.12
CA ILE A 416 34.70 0.92 27.06
C ILE A 416 34.86 1.60 25.68
N PRO A 417 35.79 1.13 24.81
CA PRO A 417 35.95 1.69 23.47
C PRO A 417 34.68 1.56 22.63
N ILE A 418 34.26 2.66 21.99
CA ILE A 418 33.08 2.69 21.12
C ILE A 418 33.51 2.64 19.65
N LEU A 419 32.99 1.63 18.95
CA LEU A 419 32.99 1.51 17.49
C LEU A 419 31.58 1.86 16.98
N SER A 420 31.51 2.68 15.93
CA SER A 420 30.23 3.09 15.33
C SER A 420 30.21 2.69 13.86
N ALA A 421 29.07 2.19 13.41
CA ALA A 421 28.83 1.76 12.05
C ALA A 421 27.65 2.52 11.45
N GLY A 422 27.77 2.89 10.18
CA GLY A 422 26.72 3.58 9.44
C GLY A 422 26.65 3.06 8.01
N ALA A 423 25.44 2.91 7.48
CA ALA A 423 25.22 2.53 6.10
C ALA A 423 25.06 3.80 5.23
N PRO A 424 25.59 3.80 3.98
CA PRO A 424 25.34 4.86 3.03
C PRO A 424 23.97 4.70 2.37
N PHE A 425 22.94 5.30 2.97
CA PHE A 425 21.55 5.15 2.49
C PHE A 425 21.32 5.73 1.10
N LYS A 426 21.77 6.96 0.85
CA LYS A 426 21.69 7.60 -0.47
C LYS A 426 23.02 7.47 -1.20
N ALA A 427 23.26 6.35 -1.87
CA ALA A 427 24.50 6.13 -2.63
C ALA A 427 24.24 5.55 -4.04
N GLY A 428 23.15 5.96 -4.68
CA GLY A 428 22.71 5.46 -5.98
C GLY A 428 22.01 4.10 -5.90
N GLY A 429 22.21 3.23 -6.90
CA GLY A 429 21.64 1.88 -6.93
C GLY A 429 20.14 1.85 -7.28
N ARG A 430 19.33 1.12 -6.50
CA ARG A 430 17.88 0.98 -6.71
C ARG A 430 17.12 2.32 -6.69
N GLY A 431 17.62 3.31 -5.94
CA GLY A 431 17.05 4.66 -5.91
C GLY A 431 17.32 5.47 -7.19
N GLY A 432 18.16 4.98 -8.10
CA GLY A 432 18.46 5.61 -9.37
C GLY A 432 19.62 6.62 -9.33
N PRO A 433 19.93 7.24 -10.48
CA PRO A 433 21.13 8.06 -10.67
C PRO A 433 21.15 9.37 -9.86
N ASP A 434 19.99 9.82 -9.38
CA ASP A 434 19.88 11.06 -8.60
C ASP A 434 19.91 10.79 -7.09
N TYR A 435 20.00 9.53 -6.67
CA TYR A 435 19.84 9.11 -5.27
C TYR A 435 21.13 9.18 -4.45
N PHE A 436 21.74 10.36 -4.44
CA PHE A 436 22.92 10.68 -3.65
C PHE A 436 22.62 11.81 -2.66
N THR A 437 23.39 11.86 -1.58
CA THR A 437 23.51 13.05 -0.73
C THR A 437 24.48 14.01 -1.40
N ASP A 438 24.11 15.27 -1.50
CA ASP A 438 24.97 16.34 -2.03
C ASP A 438 24.66 17.67 -1.34
N ILE A 439 25.37 17.92 -0.25
CA ILE A 439 25.20 19.09 0.61
C ILE A 439 26.36 20.04 0.35
N ALA A 440 26.04 21.24 -0.15
CA ALA A 440 27.04 22.28 -0.37
C ALA A 440 27.65 22.82 0.93
N GLU A 441 28.82 23.44 0.82
CA GLU A 441 29.40 24.25 1.89
C GLU A 441 28.40 25.35 2.33
N GLY A 442 28.37 25.65 3.63
CA GLY A 442 27.56 26.73 4.19
C GLY A 442 26.56 26.26 5.23
N LYS A 443 25.36 26.85 5.23
CA LYS A 443 24.34 26.57 6.25
C LYS A 443 23.78 25.16 6.09
N ILE A 444 23.67 24.44 7.21
CA ILE A 444 23.00 23.16 7.34
C ILE A 444 21.63 23.43 7.98
N ALA A 445 20.58 22.95 7.34
CA ALA A 445 19.23 22.91 7.88
C ALA A 445 18.81 21.45 8.14
N LEU A 446 17.64 21.25 8.76
CA LEU A 446 17.14 19.92 9.06
C LEU A 446 17.01 19.04 7.80
N LYS A 447 16.64 19.61 6.66
CA LYS A 447 16.66 18.92 5.36
C LYS A 447 18.02 18.30 5.00
N ASN A 448 19.12 18.96 5.34
CA ASN A 448 20.45 18.45 5.06
C ASN A 448 20.82 17.30 6.01
N VAL A 449 20.39 17.39 7.28
CA VAL A 449 20.57 16.30 8.25
C VAL A 449 19.74 15.08 7.85
N ALA A 450 18.50 15.30 7.43
CA ALA A 450 17.61 14.23 7.00
C ALA A 450 18.04 13.61 5.65
N ASP A 451 18.66 14.39 4.76
CA ASP A 451 19.25 13.87 3.52
C ASP A 451 20.49 12.98 3.76
N LEU A 452 21.21 13.18 4.88
CA LEU A 452 22.30 12.30 5.32
C LEU A 452 21.78 10.99 5.93
N TYR A 453 20.64 11.04 6.61
CA TYR A 453 20.07 9.90 7.32
C TYR A 453 18.54 9.91 7.18
N ILE A 454 18.06 9.29 6.10
CA ILE A 454 16.68 9.38 5.61
C ILE A 454 15.66 8.56 6.42
N TYR A 455 16.12 7.62 7.23
CA TYR A 455 15.25 6.77 8.03
C TYR A 455 15.29 7.21 9.50
N PRO A 456 14.15 7.29 10.21
CA PRO A 456 14.14 7.65 11.63
C PRO A 456 14.58 6.46 12.52
N ASN A 457 15.68 5.79 12.17
CA ASN A 457 16.21 4.66 12.94
C ASN A 457 16.66 5.10 14.32
N THR A 458 16.52 4.20 15.30
CA THR A 458 17.03 4.42 16.66
C THR A 458 18.50 4.02 16.76
N VAL A 459 19.30 4.84 17.45
CA VAL A 459 20.67 4.45 17.83
C VAL A 459 20.60 3.26 18.80
N ARG A 460 21.28 2.16 18.46
CA ARG A 460 21.42 0.97 19.31
C ARG A 460 22.89 0.74 19.64
N ALA A 461 23.17 0.22 20.83
CA ALA A 461 24.49 -0.19 21.26
C ALA A 461 24.45 -1.66 21.69
N VAL A 462 25.48 -2.42 21.33
CA VAL A 462 25.65 -3.83 21.70
C VAL A 462 27.03 -3.98 22.34
N LEU A 463 27.09 -4.61 23.51
CA LEU A 463 28.36 -4.93 24.16
C LEU A 463 28.96 -6.19 23.54
N LEU A 464 30.16 -6.07 22.98
CA LEU A 464 30.87 -7.14 22.28
C LEU A 464 32.29 -7.30 22.84
N ASN A 465 32.81 -8.52 22.76
CA ASN A 465 34.23 -8.79 22.99
C ASN A 465 35.05 -8.69 21.68
N GLY A 466 36.38 -8.75 21.79
CA GLY A 466 37.27 -8.58 20.64
C GLY A 466 37.15 -9.65 19.55
N ASP A 467 36.73 -10.87 19.90
CA ASP A 467 36.52 -11.94 18.92
C ASP A 467 35.24 -11.70 18.12
N GLN A 468 34.16 -11.27 18.79
CA GLN A 468 32.89 -10.91 18.14
C GLN A 468 33.06 -9.71 17.19
N VAL A 469 33.87 -8.72 17.56
CA VAL A 469 34.17 -7.57 16.70
C VAL A 469 34.99 -7.95 15.47
N ARG A 470 35.78 -9.03 15.53
CA ARG A 470 36.55 -9.53 14.38
C ARG A 470 35.71 -10.38 13.44
N GLU A 471 34.72 -11.08 13.97
CA GLU A 471 33.79 -11.89 13.19
C GLU A 471 32.78 -11.03 12.42
N TRP A 472 32.34 -9.92 13.02
CA TRP A 472 31.59 -8.85 12.36
C TRP A 472 32.46 -8.09 11.37
#